data_AF-A0A8T0BW56-F1
#
_entry.id   AF-A0A8T0BW56-F1
#
_cell.length_a   1.000
_cell.length_b   1.000
_cell.length_c   1.000
_cell.angle_alpha   90.00
_cell.angle_beta   90.00
_cell.angle_gamma   90.00
#
_symmetry.space_group_name_H-M   'P 1'
#
loop_
_entity.id
_entity.type
_entity.pdbx_description
1 polymer ?
#
loop_
_entity_poly.entity_id
_entity_poly.type
_entity_poly.pdbx_seq_one_letter_code
_entity_poly.pdbx_strand_id
1 'polypeptide(L)'
;MAHIMTSLISTTLIIYLAFAVLDGLDALSCDRVAFEYGVYNICVPRYKKAMEGINYNEVCPWPTTRSYYSNLSYCIEYMVNITKCIEPSLKNVIFLDLHHIFFPLRLPEGPG
;
A
#
# COMPACT_ATOMS: atom_id res chain seq x y z
N MET A 1 -36.19 13.46 40.32
CA MET A 1 -34.87 12.89 40.66
C MET A 1 -34.45 11.77 39.72
N ALA A 2 -35.32 10.78 39.43
CA ALA A 2 -35.00 9.66 38.52
C ALA A 2 -34.61 10.08 37.08
N HIS A 3 -35.30 11.06 36.48
CA HIS A 3 -35.01 11.56 35.12
C HIS A 3 -33.62 12.22 34.97
N ILE A 4 -33.11 12.83 36.04
CA ILE A 4 -31.79 13.50 36.03
C ILE A 4 -30.68 12.45 36.10
N MET A 5 -30.89 11.39 36.90
CA MET A 5 -29.97 10.25 36.99
C MET A 5 -29.87 9.44 35.69
N THR A 6 -30.99 9.16 35.02
CA THR A 6 -30.97 8.46 33.72
C THR A 6 -30.30 9.28 32.62
N SER A 7 -30.47 10.61 32.63
CA SER A 7 -29.80 11.52 31.70
C SER A 7 -28.28 11.50 31.87
N LEU A 8 -27.78 11.57 33.10
CA LEU A 8 -26.34 11.55 33.40
C LEU A 8 -25.68 10.21 33.03
N ILE A 9 -26.38 9.08 33.24
CA ILE A 9 -25.89 7.76 32.84
C ILE A 9 -25.81 7.65 31.31
N SER A 10 -26.83 8.16 30.61
CA SER A 10 -26.87 8.14 29.14
C SER A 10 -25.76 8.97 28.51
N THR A 11 -25.52 10.20 28.99
CA THR A 11 -24.45 11.05 28.45
C THR A 11 -23.07 10.46 28.72
N THR A 12 -22.87 9.86 29.89
CA THR A 12 -21.61 9.22 30.27
C THR A 12 -21.30 8.03 29.35
N LEU A 13 -22.30 7.18 29.06
CA LEU A 13 -22.16 6.08 28.10
C LEU A 13 -21.83 6.56 26.69
N ILE A 14 -22.50 7.63 26.21
CA ILE A 14 -22.23 8.20 24.89
C ILE A 14 -20.78 8.73 24.80
N ILE A 15 -20.30 9.38 25.86
CA ILE A 15 -18.93 9.89 25.94
C ILE A 15 -17.91 8.73 25.94
N TYR A 16 -18.14 7.67 26.72
CA TYR A 16 -17.26 6.49 26.71
C TYR A 16 -17.22 5.78 25.35
N LEU A 17 -18.36 5.66 24.68
CA LEU A 17 -18.42 5.08 23.33
C LEU A 17 -17.70 5.96 22.31
N ALA A 18 -17.80 7.29 22.41
CA ALA A 18 -17.08 8.20 21.54
C ALA A 18 -15.55 8.08 21.71
N PHE A 19 -15.06 8.01 22.95
CA PHE A 19 -13.64 7.82 23.21
C PHE A 19 -13.12 6.46 22.73
N ALA A 20 -13.87 5.38 22.93
CA ALA A 20 -13.50 4.06 22.42
C ALA A 20 -13.43 4.01 20.89
N VAL A 21 -14.29 4.76 20.18
CA VAL A 21 -14.24 4.89 18.72
C VAL A 21 -13.03 5.73 18.28
N LEU A 22 -12.72 6.82 18.99
CA LEU A 22 -11.56 7.67 18.71
C LEU A 22 -10.22 6.91 18.89
N ASP A 23 -10.05 6.21 20.00
CA ASP A 23 -8.85 5.41 20.27
C ASP A 23 -8.69 4.25 19.25
N GLY A 24 -9.82 3.66 18.83
CA GLY A 24 -9.84 2.64 17.79
C GLY A 24 -9.51 3.15 16.38
N LEU A 25 -9.80 4.43 16.10
CA LEU A 25 -9.47 5.08 14.82
C LEU A 25 -7.97 5.37 14.71
N ASP A 26 -7.33 5.83 15.79
CA ASP A 26 -5.88 6.12 15.81
C ASP A 26 -5.04 4.85 15.66
N ALA A 27 -5.45 3.74 16.29
CA ALA A 27 -4.84 2.42 16.13
C ALA A 27 -5.00 1.82 14.71
N LEU A 28 -5.89 2.39 13.88
CA LEU A 28 -6.11 2.02 12.49
C LEU A 28 -5.55 3.03 11.49
N SER A 29 -4.91 4.10 11.97
CA SER A 29 -4.36 5.14 11.10
C SER A 29 -3.23 4.58 10.24
N CYS A 30 -3.27 4.88 8.94
CA CYS A 30 -2.23 4.49 8.00
C CYS A 30 -0.93 5.24 8.32
N ASP A 31 0.12 4.49 8.70
CA ASP A 31 1.47 5.03 8.78
C ASP A 31 2.06 5.13 7.37
N ARG A 32 1.70 6.23 6.70
CA ARG A 32 2.11 6.49 5.32
C ARG A 32 3.63 6.62 5.18
N VAL A 33 4.30 7.18 6.18
CA VAL A 33 5.76 7.39 6.14
C VAL A 33 6.48 6.04 6.20
N ALA A 34 6.11 5.18 7.15
CA ALA A 34 6.68 3.83 7.23
C ALA A 34 6.36 3.01 5.97
N PHE A 35 5.16 3.18 5.42
CA PHE A 35 4.74 2.48 4.20
C PHE A 35 5.60 2.89 3.01
N GLU A 36 5.70 4.19 2.72
CA GLU A 36 6.52 4.71 1.62
C GLU A 36 7.99 4.35 1.82
N TYR A 37 8.51 4.44 3.05
CA TYR A 37 9.86 3.99 3.36
C TYR A 37 10.07 2.51 3.02
N GLY A 38 9.18 1.63 3.49
CA GLY A 38 9.26 0.19 3.23
C GLY A 38 9.16 -0.15 1.74
N VAL A 39 8.28 0.52 1.00
CA VAL A 39 8.15 0.34 -0.45
C VAL A 39 9.45 0.76 -1.15
N TYR A 40 9.89 2.00 -0.97
CA TYR A 40 10.97 2.58 -1.77
C TYR A 40 12.38 2.17 -1.31
N ASN A 41 12.56 1.78 -0.05
CA ASN A 41 13.87 1.39 0.48
C ASN A 41 14.04 -0.12 0.66
N ILE A 42 12.96 -0.92 0.60
CA ILE A 42 13.04 -2.38 0.77
C ILE A 42 12.51 -3.11 -0.47
N CYS A 43 11.23 -2.90 -0.82
CA CYS A 43 10.59 -3.65 -1.89
C CYS A 43 11.17 -3.32 -3.27
N VAL A 44 11.25 -2.04 -3.60
CA VAL A 44 11.75 -1.58 -4.91
C VAL A 44 13.22 -1.91 -5.12
N PRO A 45 14.15 -1.67 -4.18
CA PRO A 45 15.55 -2.03 -4.38
C PRO A 45 15.76 -3.54 -4.55
N ARG A 46 15.01 -4.37 -3.80
CA ARG A 46 15.06 -5.83 -3.97
C ARG A 46 14.58 -6.26 -5.35
N TYR A 47 13.51 -5.64 -5.85
CA TYR A 47 13.02 -5.89 -7.21
C TYR A 47 14.03 -5.43 -8.27
N LYS A 48 14.60 -4.22 -8.14
CA LYS A 48 15.66 -3.72 -9.02
C LYS A 48 16.80 -4.72 -9.15
N LYS A 49 17.31 -5.19 -8.02
CA LYS A 49 18.38 -6.18 -7.97
C LYS A 49 18.00 -7.50 -8.65
N ALA A 50 16.77 -7.97 -8.48
CA ALA A 50 16.30 -9.18 -9.16
C ALA A 50 16.14 -9.00 -10.68
N MET A 51 15.93 -7.76 -11.13
CA MET A 51 15.82 -7.38 -12.52
C MET A 51 17.16 -6.91 -13.12
N GLU A 52 18.25 -6.86 -12.34
CA GLU A 52 19.58 -6.49 -12.84
C GLU A 52 20.02 -7.46 -13.95
N GLY A 53 20.53 -6.90 -15.05
CA GLY A 53 20.94 -7.67 -16.22
C GLY A 53 19.79 -8.15 -17.11
N ILE A 54 18.53 -7.96 -16.71
CA ILE A 54 17.38 -8.19 -17.57
C ILE A 54 17.16 -6.96 -18.41
N ASN A 55 17.36 -7.07 -19.73
CA ASN A 55 17.09 -5.97 -20.64
C ASN A 55 15.59 -5.82 -20.93
N TYR A 56 14.83 -5.47 -19.89
CA TYR A 56 13.36 -5.37 -19.99
C TYR A 56 12.93 -4.38 -21.09
N ASN A 57 13.72 -3.31 -21.24
CA ASN A 57 13.55 -2.27 -22.24
C ASN A 57 13.88 -2.72 -23.66
N GLU A 58 14.40 -3.92 -23.91
CA GLU A 58 14.67 -4.43 -25.27
C GLU A 58 13.88 -5.68 -25.60
N VAL A 59 13.76 -6.63 -24.67
CA VAL A 59 13.23 -7.96 -24.96
C VAL A 59 11.83 -8.24 -24.40
N CYS A 60 11.22 -7.31 -23.66
CA CYS A 60 9.90 -7.47 -23.03
C CYS A 60 9.67 -8.91 -22.49
N PRO A 61 10.53 -9.39 -21.57
CA PRO A 61 10.75 -10.80 -21.28
C PRO A 61 9.63 -11.46 -20.47
N TRP A 62 8.42 -10.91 -20.52
CA TRP A 62 7.24 -11.57 -19.96
C TRP A 62 6.96 -12.87 -20.74
N PRO A 63 6.66 -14.01 -20.09
CA PRO A 63 6.36 -14.20 -18.67
C PRO A 63 7.56 -14.53 -17.77
N THR A 64 8.79 -14.58 -18.28
CA THR A 64 10.00 -15.00 -17.54
C THR A 64 10.24 -14.18 -16.27
N THR A 65 9.93 -12.89 -16.28
CA THR A 65 10.09 -12.00 -15.11
C THR A 65 8.87 -11.93 -14.18
N ARG A 66 7.83 -12.72 -14.46
CA ARG A 66 6.58 -12.70 -13.69
C ARG A 66 6.79 -12.99 -12.21
N SER A 67 7.69 -13.92 -11.87
CA SER A 67 7.97 -14.28 -10.48
C SER A 67 8.54 -13.10 -9.69
N TYR A 68 9.43 -12.30 -10.30
CA TYR A 68 9.99 -11.10 -9.68
C TYR A 68 8.92 -10.04 -9.42
N TYR A 69 8.00 -9.85 -10.38
CA TYR A 69 6.88 -8.92 -10.22
C TYR A 69 5.88 -9.39 -9.13
N SER A 70 5.59 -10.69 -9.06
CA SER A 70 4.78 -11.26 -7.98
C SER A 70 5.43 -11.05 -6.61
N ASN A 71 6.75 -11.22 -6.51
CA ASN A 71 7.49 -11.00 -5.26
C ASN A 71 7.46 -9.51 -4.83
N LEU A 72 7.58 -8.58 -5.78
CA LEU A 72 7.39 -7.16 -5.52
C LEU A 72 5.97 -6.88 -5.00
N SER A 73 4.96 -7.46 -5.64
CA SER A 73 3.57 -7.28 -5.24
C SER A 73 3.29 -7.78 -3.83
N TYR A 74 3.82 -8.96 -3.49
CA TYR A 74 3.73 -9.52 -2.15
C TYR A 74 4.44 -8.64 -1.10
N CYS A 75 5.60 -8.09 -1.43
CA CYS A 75 6.32 -7.17 -0.54
C CYS A 75 5.50 -5.90 -0.23
N ILE A 76 4.88 -5.30 -1.25
CA ILE A 76 4.02 -4.11 -1.07
C ILE A 76 2.78 -4.46 -0.23
N GLU A 77 2.16 -5.61 -0.46
CA GLU A 77 1.02 -6.08 0.32
C GLU A 77 1.39 -6.34 1.80
N TYR A 78 2.59 -6.86 2.05
CA TYR A 78 3.12 -6.96 3.40
C TYR A 78 3.26 -5.59 4.05
N MET A 79 3.79 -4.59 3.34
CA MET A 79 3.90 -3.21 3.85
C MET A 79 2.52 -2.63 4.19
N VAL A 80 1.53 -2.79 3.31
CA VAL A 80 0.13 -2.38 3.56
C VAL A 80 -0.40 -2.94 4.88
N ASN A 81 -0.15 -4.22 5.14
CA ASN A 81 -0.69 -4.89 6.33
C ASN A 81 -0.02 -4.42 7.64
N ILE A 82 1.30 -4.22 7.63
CA ILE A 82 2.03 -3.79 8.82
C ILE A 82 1.83 -2.31 9.15
N THR A 83 1.61 -1.46 8.13
CA THR A 83 1.42 -0.01 8.32
C THR A 83 -0.05 0.42 8.32
N LYS A 84 -0.99 -0.52 8.18
CA LYS A 84 -2.44 -0.30 8.13
C LYS A 84 -2.89 0.61 6.98
N CYS A 85 -2.09 0.73 5.93
CA CYS A 85 -2.39 1.52 4.73
C CYS A 85 -3.24 0.73 3.71
N ILE A 86 -4.47 0.39 4.08
CA ILE A 86 -5.37 -0.48 3.30
C ILE A 86 -6.05 0.21 2.11
N GLU A 87 -5.82 1.52 1.92
CA GLU A 87 -6.44 2.28 0.85
C GLU A 87 -5.96 1.79 -0.54
N PRO A 88 -6.86 1.32 -1.43
CA PRO A 88 -6.44 0.78 -2.72
C PRO A 88 -5.71 1.78 -3.62
N SER A 89 -6.02 3.08 -3.49
CA SER A 89 -5.41 4.15 -4.29
C SER A 89 -3.89 4.22 -4.11
N LEU A 90 -3.41 4.00 -2.88
CA LEU A 90 -1.99 4.09 -2.51
C LEU A 90 -1.17 3.02 -3.22
N LYS A 91 -1.71 1.79 -3.27
CA LYS A 91 -1.13 0.68 -4.02
C LYS A 91 -1.13 0.96 -5.53
N ASN A 92 -2.23 1.49 -6.06
CA ASN A 92 -2.37 1.75 -7.49
C ASN A 92 -1.34 2.79 -7.99
N VAL A 93 -1.12 3.87 -7.24
CA VAL A 93 -0.12 4.89 -7.57
C VAL A 93 1.28 4.27 -7.63
N ILE A 94 1.64 3.46 -6.64
CA ILE A 94 2.95 2.79 -6.62
C ILE A 94 3.12 1.87 -7.82
N PHE A 95 2.12 1.04 -8.15
CA PHE A 95 2.24 0.16 -9.30
C PHE A 95 2.33 0.94 -10.61
N LEU A 96 1.58 2.03 -10.77
CA LEU A 96 1.68 2.91 -11.93
C LEU A 96 3.10 3.49 -12.06
N ASP A 97 3.68 4.00 -10.97
CA ASP A 97 5.04 4.52 -10.97
C ASP A 97 6.08 3.44 -11.34
N LEU A 98 5.92 2.23 -10.79
CA LEU A 98 6.77 1.09 -11.11
C LEU A 98 6.63 0.65 -12.58
N HIS A 99 5.41 0.65 -13.12
CA HIS A 99 5.16 0.39 -14.53
C HIS A 99 5.88 1.42 -15.42
N HIS A 100 5.85 2.70 -15.07
CA HIS A 100 6.59 3.72 -15.82
C HIS A 100 8.12 3.52 -15.76
N ILE A 101 8.67 3.10 -14.62
CA ILE A 101 10.12 2.96 -14.43
C ILE A 101 10.66 1.70 -15.13
N PHE A 102 9.97 0.57 -15.00
CA PHE A 102 10.49 -0.73 -15.43
C PHE A 102 9.85 -1.27 -16.70
N PHE A 103 8.66 -0.78 -17.05
CA PHE A 103 7.86 -1.23 -18.18
C PHE A 103 7.44 -0.04 -19.06
N PRO A 104 8.36 0.87 -19.44
CA PRO A 104 8.00 2.00 -20.27
C PRO A 104 7.38 1.48 -21.56
N LEU A 105 6.22 2.03 -21.94
CA LEU A 105 5.53 1.70 -23.18
C LEU A 105 6.49 1.95 -24.35
N ARG A 106 7.07 0.89 -24.90
CA ARG A 106 7.52 0.92 -26.28
C ARG A 106 6.29 0.63 -27.14
N LEU A 107 5.91 1.60 -27.97
CA LEU A 107 5.01 1.34 -29.08
C LEU A 107 5.59 0.14 -29.84
N PRO A 108 4.76 -0.83 -30.26
CA PRO A 108 5.25 -1.87 -31.16
C PRO A 108 5.84 -1.15 -32.38
N GLU A 109 7.13 -1.35 -32.64
CA GLU A 109 7.69 -0.98 -33.94
C GLU A 109 6.94 -1.85 -34.95
N GLY A 110 5.95 -1.25 -35.60
CA GLY A 110 5.29 -1.86 -36.74
C GLY A 110 6.32 -2.09 -37.85
N PRO A 111 6.10 -3.06 -38.74
CA PRO A 111 7.03 -3.33 -39.83
C PRO A 111 7.12 -2.09 -40.73
N GLY A 112 8.31 -1.48 -40.76
CA GLY A 112 8.71 -0.51 -41.78
C GLY A 112 9.36 -1.18 -42.98
#